data_AF-A0A2D5SCQ3-F1
#
_entry.id   AF-A0A2D5SCQ3-F1
#
_cell.length_a   1.000
_cell.length_b   1.000
_cell.length_c   1.000
_cell.angle_alpha   90.00
_cell.angle_beta   90.00
_cell.angle_gamma   90.00
#
_symmetry.space_group_name_H-M   'P 1'
#
loop_
_entity.id
_entity.type
_entity.pdbx_description
1 polymer ?
#
loop_
_entity_poly.entity_id
_entity_poly.type
_entity_poly.pdbx_seq_one_letter_code
_entity_poly.pdbx_strand_id
1 'polypeptide(L)'
;MKNIRNRGFTLVEVLIVVVIMAVLAAVVIPQFSSTTDDARKSTAEFNLSTMRSMIQTYRGQHAGELPVINGSQTLSDVMTGKTKVDGTVDATNGVYGPYLLEFPENSYSASSAVKVITNNPPVVGDVTAGNAGGWLYNVTTGGLWLDRNPGYDW
;
A
#
# COMPACT_ATOMS: atom_id res chain seq x y z
N MET A 1 -56.28 45.09 -6.33
CA MET A 1 -54.99 44.53 -6.80
C MET A 1 -53.95 44.77 -5.73
N LYS A 2 -53.42 43.70 -5.11
CA LYS A 2 -52.54 43.78 -3.93
C LYS A 2 -51.09 43.98 -4.43
N ASN A 3 -50.55 45.19 -4.31
CA ASN A 3 -49.19 45.52 -4.73
C ASN A 3 -48.17 44.80 -3.83
N ILE A 4 -47.45 43.83 -4.40
CA ILE A 4 -46.34 43.14 -3.74
C ILE A 4 -45.14 44.09 -3.79
N ARG A 5 -44.73 44.65 -2.64
CA ARG A 5 -43.49 45.45 -2.54
C ARG A 5 -42.30 44.50 -2.67
N ASN A 6 -41.61 44.57 -3.80
CA ASN A 6 -40.30 43.94 -3.97
C ASN A 6 -39.30 44.66 -3.06
N ARG A 7 -38.85 43.99 -2.00
CA ARG A 7 -37.72 44.44 -1.17
C ARG A 7 -36.43 44.06 -1.89
N GLY A 8 -35.66 45.07 -2.31
CA GLY A 8 -34.33 44.86 -2.89
C GLY A 8 -33.31 44.52 -1.80
N PHE A 9 -32.31 43.72 -2.16
CA PHE A 9 -31.16 43.41 -1.31
C PHE A 9 -30.38 44.68 -0.96
N THR A 10 -29.91 44.77 0.27
CA THR A 10 -29.01 45.86 0.67
C THR A 10 -27.56 45.49 0.37
N LEU A 11 -26.71 46.48 0.04
CA LEU A 11 -25.28 46.26 -0.19
C LEU A 11 -24.58 45.69 1.05
N VAL A 12 -25.04 46.08 2.24
CA VAL A 12 -24.52 45.61 3.53
C VAL A 12 -24.76 44.12 3.71
N GLU A 13 -25.91 43.63 3.26
CA GLU A 13 -26.32 42.23 3.37
C GLU A 13 -25.45 41.33 2.49
N VAL A 14 -25.13 41.79 1.27
CA VAL A 14 -24.16 41.10 0.40
C VAL A 14 -22.75 41.14 1.01
N LEU A 15 -22.33 42.27 1.57
CA LEU A 15 -21.01 42.44 2.18
C LEU A 15 -20.77 41.47 3.36
N ILE A 16 -21.74 41.32 4.25
CA ILE A 16 -21.62 40.38 5.37
C ILE A 16 -21.50 38.94 4.86
N VAL A 17 -22.23 38.57 3.81
CA VAL A 17 -22.18 37.22 3.24
C VAL A 17 -20.79 36.90 2.67
N VAL A 18 -20.19 37.79 1.87
CA VAL A 18 -18.82 37.53 1.34
C VAL A 18 -17.76 37.53 2.43
N VAL A 19 -17.91 38.33 3.50
CA VAL A 19 -17.00 38.29 4.66
C VAL A 19 -17.09 36.94 5.37
N ILE A 20 -18.31 36.44 5.63
CA ILE A 20 -18.51 35.13 6.26
C ILE A 20 -17.94 34.02 5.36
N MET A 21 -18.19 34.07 4.04
CA MET A 21 -17.64 33.10 3.09
C MET A 21 -16.09 33.13 3.08
N ALA A 22 -15.47 34.31 3.18
CA ALA A 22 -14.01 34.44 3.23
C ALA A 22 -13.41 33.81 4.49
N VAL A 23 -14.06 33.97 5.65
CA VAL A 23 -13.62 33.36 6.92
C VAL A 23 -13.80 31.84 6.89
N LEU A 24 -14.94 31.34 6.41
CA LEU A 24 -15.20 29.91 6.33
C LEU A 24 -14.22 29.21 5.37
N ALA A 25 -13.92 29.83 4.23
CA ALA A 25 -12.95 29.28 3.28
C ALA A 25 -11.54 29.16 3.87
N ALA A 26 -11.12 30.10 4.73
CA ALA A 26 -9.81 30.08 5.36
C ALA A 26 -9.64 28.95 6.40
N VAL A 27 -10.71 28.54 7.09
CA VAL A 27 -10.65 27.57 8.20
C VAL A 27 -10.86 26.11 7.76
N VAL A 28 -11.52 25.87 6.62
CA VAL A 28 -11.91 24.50 6.19
C VAL A 28 -10.76 23.70 5.54
N ILE A 29 -9.73 24.38 5.00
CA ILE A 29 -8.69 23.74 4.18
C ILE A 29 -7.73 22.77 4.93
N PRO A 30 -7.31 22.98 6.21
CA PRO A 30 -6.13 22.29 6.72
C PRO A 30 -6.33 20.83 7.21
N GLN A 31 -7.54 20.24 7.19
CA GLN A 31 -7.79 18.98 7.90
C GLN A 31 -7.55 17.66 7.12
N PHE A 32 -7.26 17.69 5.81
CA PHE A 32 -7.31 16.44 5.00
C PHE A 32 -5.96 15.73 4.76
N SER A 33 -4.82 16.39 5.00
CA SER A 33 -3.53 15.84 4.60
C SER A 33 -2.94 14.80 5.56
N SER A 34 -3.15 14.91 6.88
CA SER A 34 -2.54 14.00 7.87
C SER A 34 -3.23 12.64 7.91
N THR A 35 -4.56 12.62 7.88
CA THR A 35 -5.37 11.38 7.93
C THR A 35 -5.07 10.43 6.77
N THR A 36 -4.66 10.97 5.63
CA THR A 36 -4.34 10.17 4.43
C THR A 36 -3.02 9.41 4.59
N ASP A 37 -2.01 9.99 5.24
CA ASP A 37 -0.72 9.32 5.45
C ASP A 37 -0.84 8.20 6.51
N ASP A 38 -1.57 8.46 7.60
CA ASP A 38 -1.86 7.45 8.62
C ASP A 38 -2.63 6.25 8.04
N ALA A 39 -3.61 6.51 7.16
CA ALA A 39 -4.35 5.45 6.46
C ALA A 39 -3.43 4.62 5.54
N ARG A 40 -2.50 5.27 4.83
CA ARG A 40 -1.51 4.58 3.98
C ARG A 40 -0.57 3.73 4.81
N LYS A 41 -0.07 4.25 5.93
CA LYS A 41 0.80 3.52 6.86
C LYS A 41 0.10 2.28 7.43
N SER A 42 -1.12 2.45 7.95
CA SER A 42 -1.92 1.36 8.50
C SER A 42 -2.19 0.26 7.46
N THR A 43 -2.49 0.66 6.21
CA THR A 43 -2.68 -0.28 5.10
C THR A 43 -1.39 -1.06 4.78
N ALA A 44 -0.24 -0.38 4.75
CA ALA A 44 1.04 -1.02 4.49
C ALA A 44 1.42 -2.03 5.58
N GLU A 45 1.24 -1.67 6.86
CA GLU A 45 1.50 -2.57 7.99
C GLU A 45 0.59 -3.80 7.98
N PHE A 46 -0.71 -3.60 7.71
CA PHE A 46 -1.66 -4.69 7.57
C PHE A 46 -1.28 -5.65 6.43
N ASN A 47 -0.93 -5.11 5.27
CA ASN A 47 -0.50 -5.90 4.12
C ASN A 47 0.80 -6.65 4.42
N LEU A 48 1.79 -6.01 5.05
CA LEU A 48 3.04 -6.67 5.48
C LEU A 48 2.78 -7.82 6.45
N SER A 49 1.95 -7.61 7.45
CA SER A 49 1.58 -8.65 8.42
C SER A 49 0.91 -9.85 7.74
N THR A 50 -0.04 -9.57 6.86
CA THR A 50 -0.76 -10.60 6.08
C THR A 50 0.20 -11.39 5.20
N MET A 51 1.04 -10.72 4.41
CA MET A 51 2.02 -11.38 3.54
C MET A 51 3.03 -12.21 4.33
N ARG A 52 3.56 -11.69 5.45
CA ARG A 52 4.49 -12.44 6.31
C ARG A 52 3.83 -13.69 6.87
N SER A 53 2.57 -13.61 7.31
CA SER A 53 1.80 -14.77 7.77
C SER A 53 1.63 -15.82 6.67
N MET A 54 1.31 -15.39 5.45
CA MET A 54 1.17 -16.29 4.31
C MET A 54 2.50 -16.95 3.91
N ILE A 55 3.62 -16.24 4.01
CA ILE A 55 4.96 -16.82 3.80
C ILE A 55 5.25 -17.91 4.85
N GLN A 56 4.82 -17.72 6.10
CA GLN A 56 4.96 -18.77 7.12
C GLN A 56 4.13 -20.01 6.80
N THR A 57 2.90 -19.82 6.30
CA THR A 57 2.05 -20.92 5.83
C THR A 57 2.70 -21.67 4.67
N TYR A 58 3.23 -20.95 3.67
CA TYR A 58 4.00 -21.53 2.58
C TYR A 58 5.13 -22.39 3.11
N ARG A 59 5.91 -21.83 4.04
CA ARG A 59 7.08 -22.50 4.63
C ARG A 59 6.71 -23.80 5.34
N GLY A 60 5.56 -23.83 6.00
CA GLY A 60 5.04 -25.05 6.63
C GLY A 60 4.67 -26.16 5.63
N GLN A 61 4.24 -25.79 4.42
CA GLN A 61 3.86 -26.74 3.36
C GLN A 61 5.05 -27.20 2.51
N HIS A 62 6.13 -26.42 2.47
CA HIS A 62 7.31 -26.64 1.63
C HIS A 62 8.53 -27.09 2.45
N ALA A 63 8.32 -27.95 3.44
CA ALA A 63 9.40 -28.54 4.25
C ALA A 63 10.38 -27.53 4.90
N GLY A 64 9.91 -26.32 5.22
CA GLY A 64 10.74 -25.26 5.80
C GLY A 64 11.39 -24.33 4.78
N GLU A 65 11.21 -24.58 3.48
CA GLU A 65 11.72 -23.72 2.41
C GLU A 65 10.91 -22.42 2.31
N LEU A 66 11.61 -21.33 2.05
CA LEU A 66 11.00 -20.03 1.79
C LEU A 66 10.57 -19.94 0.33
N PRO A 67 9.58 -19.09 -0.02
CA PRO A 67 9.29 -18.78 -1.40
C PRO A 67 10.57 -18.31 -2.11
N VAL A 68 11.10 -19.14 -2.99
CA VAL A 68 12.29 -18.81 -3.77
C VAL A 68 11.84 -18.14 -5.07
N ILE A 69 12.58 -17.12 -5.45
CA ILE A 69 12.48 -16.46 -6.75
C ILE A 69 13.57 -17.08 -7.62
N ASN A 70 13.17 -17.86 -8.62
CA ASN A 70 14.10 -18.61 -9.48
C ASN A 70 13.71 -18.38 -10.95
N GLY A 71 14.67 -17.90 -11.73
CA GLY A 71 14.49 -17.64 -13.17
C GLY A 71 13.41 -16.59 -13.43
N SER A 72 12.25 -17.04 -13.93
CA SER A 72 11.10 -16.21 -14.29
C SER A 72 10.02 -16.14 -13.20
N GLN A 73 10.12 -16.94 -12.13
CA GLN A 73 9.13 -16.99 -11.06
C GLN A 73 9.39 -15.88 -10.04
N THR A 74 8.43 -14.97 -9.87
CA THR A 74 8.47 -13.90 -8.88
C THR A 74 7.80 -14.31 -7.57
N LEU A 75 8.04 -13.59 -6.47
CA LEU A 75 7.32 -13.84 -5.21
C LEU A 75 5.80 -13.73 -5.42
N SER A 76 5.36 -12.75 -6.21
CA SER A 76 3.94 -12.61 -6.56
C SER A 76 3.38 -13.90 -7.16
N ASP A 77 4.08 -14.50 -8.12
CA ASP A 77 3.62 -15.75 -8.75
C ASP A 77 3.50 -16.89 -7.74
N VAL A 78 4.46 -17.00 -6.80
CA VAL A 78 4.43 -18.03 -5.76
C VAL A 78 3.26 -17.84 -4.81
N MET A 79 3.00 -16.59 -4.43
CA MET A 79 1.99 -16.28 -3.42
C MET A 79 0.57 -16.29 -3.99
N THR A 80 0.38 -15.90 -5.25
CA THR A 80 -0.95 -15.87 -5.90
C THR A 80 -1.25 -17.09 -6.77
N GLY A 81 -0.22 -17.87 -7.10
CA GLY A 81 -0.34 -19.10 -7.88
C GLY A 81 -0.48 -20.35 -7.02
N LYS A 82 -0.73 -21.48 -7.68
CA LYS A 82 -0.60 -22.80 -7.06
C LYS A 82 0.83 -23.30 -7.19
N THR A 83 1.31 -23.98 -6.16
CA THR A 83 2.69 -24.47 -6.09
C THR A 83 2.74 -25.98 -5.93
N LYS A 84 3.73 -26.60 -6.56
CA LYS A 84 4.09 -28.00 -6.34
C LYS A 84 4.83 -28.15 -5.01
N VAL A 85 5.07 -29.39 -4.60
CA VAL A 85 5.84 -29.69 -3.38
C VAL A 85 7.24 -29.09 -3.39
N ASP A 86 7.85 -28.91 -4.57
CA ASP A 86 9.16 -28.30 -4.76
C ASP A 86 9.12 -26.76 -4.85
N GLY A 87 7.96 -26.14 -4.62
CA GLY A 87 7.79 -24.68 -4.67
C GLY A 87 7.64 -24.08 -6.06
N THR A 88 7.68 -24.89 -7.13
CA THR A 88 7.46 -24.42 -8.51
C THR A 88 6.00 -24.06 -8.71
N VAL A 89 5.73 -22.90 -9.32
CA VAL A 89 4.38 -22.46 -9.67
C VAL A 89 3.86 -23.25 -10.86
N ASP A 90 2.72 -23.92 -10.69
CA ASP A 90 2.04 -24.68 -11.74
C ASP A 90 0.52 -24.61 -11.52
N ALA A 91 -0.18 -23.89 -12.40
CA ALA A 91 -1.63 -23.72 -12.30
C ALA A 91 -2.43 -25.02 -12.50
N THR A 92 -1.84 -26.01 -13.16
CA THR A 92 -2.50 -27.28 -13.50
C THR A 92 -2.27 -28.32 -12.42
N ASN A 93 -1.01 -28.50 -12.01
CA ASN A 93 -0.58 -29.59 -11.13
C ASN A 93 -0.16 -29.12 -9.73
N GLY A 94 -0.23 -27.82 -9.44
CA GLY A 94 0.07 -27.28 -8.12
C GLY A 94 -0.92 -27.80 -7.07
N VAL A 95 -0.39 -28.21 -5.92
CA VAL A 95 -1.13 -28.84 -4.82
C VAL A 95 -1.37 -27.85 -3.68
N TYR A 96 -0.45 -26.91 -3.49
CA TYR A 96 -0.49 -25.91 -2.42
C TYR A 96 -0.86 -24.52 -2.94
N GLY A 97 -1.31 -23.66 -2.05
CA GLY A 97 -1.80 -22.32 -2.38
C GLY A 97 -3.13 -22.30 -3.16
N PRO A 98 -3.52 -21.13 -3.71
CA PRO A 98 -2.83 -19.85 -3.55
C PRO A 98 -2.90 -19.34 -2.12
N TYR A 99 -1.90 -18.56 -1.72
CA TYR A 99 -1.80 -18.00 -0.36
C TYR A 99 -2.39 -16.59 -0.28
N LEU A 100 -2.33 -15.87 -1.39
CA LEU A 100 -2.96 -14.58 -1.60
C LEU A 100 -3.88 -14.68 -2.82
N LEU A 101 -5.02 -14.01 -2.77
CA LEU A 101 -5.89 -13.89 -3.96
C LEU A 101 -5.28 -12.91 -4.97
N GLU A 102 -4.65 -11.86 -4.46
CA GLU A 102 -3.96 -10.83 -5.23
C GLU A 102 -2.77 -10.33 -4.42
N PHE A 103 -1.66 -10.02 -5.10
CA PHE A 103 -0.50 -9.46 -4.44
C PHE A 103 -0.76 -7.98 -4.15
N PRO A 104 -0.76 -7.54 -2.88
CA PRO A 104 -1.19 -6.20 -2.53
C PRO A 104 -0.25 -5.13 -3.09
N GLU A 105 -0.82 -3.99 -3.48
CA GLU A 105 -0.05 -2.81 -3.83
C GLU A 105 0.49 -2.12 -2.58
N ASN A 106 1.68 -1.53 -2.72
CA ASN A 106 2.21 -0.57 -1.77
C ASN A 106 1.36 0.72 -1.81
N SER A 107 0.79 1.09 -0.66
CA SER A 107 -0.09 2.26 -0.50
C SER A 107 0.59 3.61 -0.81
N TYR A 108 1.92 3.65 -0.88
CA TYR A 108 2.72 4.84 -1.17
C TYR A 108 3.12 4.98 -2.64
N SER A 109 3.26 3.89 -3.38
CA SER A 109 3.75 3.88 -4.76
C SER A 109 2.76 3.31 -5.77
N ALA A 110 1.65 2.73 -5.31
CA ALA A 110 0.68 1.98 -6.14
C ALA A 110 1.36 0.90 -6.99
N SER A 111 2.39 0.26 -6.41
CA SER A 111 3.17 -0.79 -7.06
C SER A 111 3.11 -2.07 -6.23
N SER A 112 2.79 -3.19 -6.87
CA SER A 112 2.86 -4.53 -6.29
C SER A 112 4.20 -5.22 -6.56
N ALA A 113 5.13 -4.55 -7.25
CA ALA A 113 6.41 -5.14 -7.64
C ALA A 113 7.26 -5.53 -6.42
N VAL A 114 7.88 -6.71 -6.48
CA VAL A 114 8.78 -7.21 -5.42
C VAL A 114 10.21 -7.15 -5.91
N LYS A 115 11.07 -6.44 -5.18
CA LYS A 115 12.52 -6.43 -5.39
C LYS A 115 13.19 -7.38 -4.41
N VAL A 116 14.03 -8.26 -4.95
CA VAL A 116 14.84 -9.16 -4.12
C VAL A 116 16.05 -8.43 -3.57
N ILE A 117 16.27 -8.60 -2.27
CA ILE A 117 17.41 -8.03 -1.55
C ILE A 117 18.14 -9.13 -0.80
N THR A 118 19.42 -8.90 -0.51
CA THR A 118 20.25 -9.79 0.31
C THR A 118 20.52 -9.22 1.69
N ASN A 119 20.47 -7.89 1.85
CA ASN A 119 20.64 -7.22 3.13
C ASN A 119 19.46 -7.51 4.07
N ASN A 120 19.75 -7.60 5.36
CA ASN A 120 18.77 -7.78 6.42
C ASN A 120 19.28 -7.11 7.72
N PRO A 121 18.71 -5.97 8.16
CA PRO A 121 17.62 -5.22 7.51
C PRO A 121 18.06 -4.56 6.19
N PRO A 122 17.11 -4.09 5.35
CA PRO A 122 17.40 -3.36 4.13
C PRO A 122 18.17 -2.06 4.41
N VAL A 123 19.04 -1.67 3.47
CA VAL A 123 19.78 -0.40 3.50
C VAL A 123 19.27 0.56 2.42
N VAL A 124 19.64 1.84 2.48
CA VAL A 124 19.17 2.88 1.53
C VAL A 124 19.42 2.48 0.07
N GLY A 125 20.53 1.78 -0.21
CA GLY A 125 20.84 1.30 -1.57
C GLY A 125 19.91 0.20 -2.10
N ASP A 126 19.17 -0.48 -1.22
CA ASP A 126 18.20 -1.50 -1.61
C ASP A 126 16.89 -0.88 -2.08
N VAL A 127 16.59 0.36 -1.69
CA VAL A 127 15.33 1.03 -2.02
C VAL A 127 15.32 1.48 -3.48
N THR A 128 14.20 1.27 -4.16
CA THR A 128 14.00 1.72 -5.53
C THR A 128 13.91 3.24 -5.58
N ALA A 129 14.71 3.86 -6.45
CA ALA A 129 14.73 5.31 -6.61
C ALA A 129 13.36 5.85 -7.07
N GLY A 130 13.02 7.07 -6.62
CA GLY A 130 11.84 7.79 -7.10
C GLY A 130 10.50 7.30 -6.55
N ASN A 131 10.47 6.54 -5.46
CA ASN A 131 9.24 6.03 -4.83
C ASN A 131 8.38 5.16 -5.78
N ALA A 132 9.02 4.49 -6.74
CA ALA A 132 8.38 3.60 -7.70
C ALA A 132 8.37 2.12 -7.25
N GLY A 133 9.04 1.84 -6.13
CA GLY A 133 9.19 0.50 -5.58
C GLY A 133 7.92 0.00 -4.89
N GLY A 134 7.62 -1.29 -4.99
CA GLY A 134 6.54 -1.92 -4.23
C GLY A 134 7.06 -2.42 -2.88
N TRP A 135 7.67 -3.61 -2.90
CA TRP A 135 8.08 -4.34 -1.71
C TRP A 135 9.52 -4.86 -1.85
N LEU A 136 10.22 -4.96 -0.72
CA LEU A 136 11.52 -5.60 -0.63
C LEU A 136 11.36 -6.97 0.03
N TYR A 137 11.98 -7.99 -0.57
CA TYR A 137 11.93 -9.36 -0.05
C TYR A 137 13.32 -9.95 0.07
N ASN A 138 13.64 -10.52 1.23
CA ASN A 138 14.89 -11.24 1.46
C ASN A 138 14.66 -12.75 1.32
N VAL A 139 15.21 -13.34 0.27
CA VAL A 139 15.06 -14.78 -0.04
C VAL A 139 15.75 -15.70 0.97
N THR A 140 16.71 -15.19 1.73
CA THR A 140 17.46 -15.98 2.72
C THR A 140 16.74 -16.03 4.06
N THR A 141 16.10 -14.94 4.48
CA THR A 141 15.45 -14.84 5.79
C THR A 141 13.93 -14.90 5.73
N GLY A 142 13.34 -14.70 4.55
CA GLY A 142 11.89 -14.56 4.36
C GLY A 142 11.37 -13.21 4.82
N GLY A 143 12.26 -12.25 5.13
CA GLY A 143 11.88 -10.92 5.56
C GLY A 143 11.25 -10.12 4.43
N LEU A 144 10.26 -9.31 4.78
CA LEU A 144 9.51 -8.47 3.86
C LEU A 144 9.46 -7.04 4.40
N TRP A 145 9.77 -6.05 3.56
CA TRP A 145 9.74 -4.63 3.92
C TRP A 145 9.03 -3.82 2.85
N LEU A 146 8.56 -2.64 3.24
CA LEU A 146 8.12 -1.62 2.30
C LEU A 146 9.34 -1.14 1.49
N ASP A 147 9.18 -1.01 0.16
CA ASP A 147 10.22 -0.38 -0.67
C ASP A 147 10.15 1.14 -0.54
N ARG A 148 10.61 1.62 0.61
CA ARG A 148 10.70 3.04 0.98
C ARG A 148 11.98 3.24 1.80
N ASN A 149 12.55 4.44 1.73
CA ASN A 149 13.80 4.79 2.42
C ASN A 149 13.83 4.23 3.86
N PRO A 150 14.80 3.37 4.24
CA PRO A 150 14.76 2.61 5.49
C PRO A 150 14.99 3.48 6.73
N GLY A 151 15.27 4.78 6.56
CA GLY A 151 15.45 5.73 7.66
C GLY A 151 14.15 6.14 8.37
N TYR A 152 13.01 5.58 7.99
CA TYR A 152 11.76 5.67 8.74
C TYR A 152 11.48 4.27 9.29
N ASP A 153 11.96 4.02 10.50
CA ASP A 153 11.64 2.82 11.27
C ASP A 153 10.11 2.60 11.29
N TRP A 154 9.70 1.36 11.08
CA TRP A 154 8.36 0.86 11.40
C TRP A 154 8.43 0.02 12.68
#